data_AF-A0A9D5Q459-F1
#
_entry.id   AF-A0A9D5Q459-F1
#
_cell.length_a   1.000
_cell.length_b   1.000
_cell.length_c   1.000
_cell.angle_alpha   90.00
_cell.angle_beta   90.00
_cell.angle_gamma   90.00
#
_symmetry.space_group_name_H-M   'P 1'
#
loop_
_entity.id
_entity.type
_entity.pdbx_description
1 polymer ?
#
loop_
_entity_poly.entity_id
_entity_poly.type
_entity_poly.pdbx_seq_one_letter_code
_entity_poly.pdbx_strand_id
1 'polypeptide(L)'
;MELFIQHLVAFIVITLGLLLAIIAKKWFSIDKSGFLIALMLTPLIIHFILSGYLSKIEGFGVVAEFRKVSTQPVEVTAISSEKPPEADSAKTYLGIGSGIIKLDPRKKELKPDYVIKVAYQIYLSLLQGHFQFLIIVDESDRVLGYFEKEFFFDILRIELEQTIRGEVPVDYEKKKEERKKRHVEQLQQTGLWDILEDPKGRAAWGIQKAILPETTNVEALKIMREHNL
;
A
#
# COMPACT_ATOMS: atom_id res chain seq x y z
N MET A 1 25.62 -9.66 -6.98
CA MET A 1 24.93 -10.44 -8.03
C MET A 1 23.87 -9.59 -8.74
N GLU A 2 23.02 -8.85 -8.01
CA GLU A 2 21.99 -7.98 -8.60
C GLU A 2 22.52 -6.88 -9.54
N LEU A 3 23.62 -6.22 -9.18
CA LEU A 3 24.22 -5.16 -10.01
C LEU A 3 24.63 -5.67 -11.41
N PHE A 4 25.14 -6.90 -11.49
CA PHE A 4 25.56 -7.53 -12.74
C PHE A 4 24.36 -7.82 -13.65
N ILE A 5 23.24 -8.29 -13.06
CA ILE A 5 22.00 -8.56 -13.79
C ILE A 5 21.43 -7.26 -14.36
N GLN A 6 21.46 -6.16 -13.60
CA GLN A 6 20.99 -4.85 -14.08
C GLN A 6 21.81 -4.35 -15.27
N HIS A 7 23.15 -4.45 -15.21
CA HIS A 7 24.01 -4.05 -16.33
C HIS A 7 23.82 -4.94 -17.56
N LEU A 8 23.61 -6.25 -17.38
CA LEU A 8 23.33 -7.18 -18.48
C LEU A 8 22.01 -6.85 -19.17
N VAL A 9 20.95 -6.58 -18.41
CA VAL A 9 19.64 -6.20 -18.95
C VAL A 9 19.72 -4.87 -19.71
N ALA A 10 20.41 -3.87 -19.15
CA ALA A 10 20.62 -2.59 -19.83
C ALA A 10 21.38 -2.76 -21.15
N PHE A 11 22.43 -3.59 -21.17
CA PHE A 11 23.20 -3.88 -22.38
C PHE A 11 22.35 -4.55 -23.46
N ILE A 12 21.51 -5.53 -23.10
CA ILE A 12 20.59 -6.22 -24.03
C ILE A 12 19.57 -5.24 -24.62
N VAL A 13 18.99 -4.36 -23.78
CA VAL A 13 18.00 -3.37 -24.25
C VAL A 13 18.64 -2.36 -25.21
N ILE A 14 19.84 -1.86 -24.89
CA ILE A 14 20.56 -0.90 -25.73
C ILE A 14 20.92 -1.53 -27.09
N THR A 15 21.46 -2.76 -27.07
CA THR A 15 21.84 -3.47 -28.30
C THR A 15 20.63 -3.80 -29.17
N LEU A 16 19.52 -4.22 -28.57
CA LEU A 16 18.27 -4.46 -29.30
C LEU A 16 17.70 -3.17 -29.91
N GLY A 17 17.73 -2.05 -29.17
CA GLY A 17 17.32 -0.74 -29.69
C GLY A 17 18.16 -0.27 -30.86
N LEU A 18 19.48 -0.47 -30.81
CA LEU A 18 20.41 -0.17 -31.90
C LEU A 18 20.14 -1.05 -33.14
N LEU A 19 19.89 -2.34 -32.95
CA LEU A 19 19.58 -3.27 -34.03
C LEU A 19 18.27 -2.87 -34.74
N LEU A 20 17.22 -2.58 -33.97
CA LEU A 20 15.94 -2.12 -34.50
C LEU A 20 16.07 -0.80 -35.26
N ALA A 21 16.90 0.13 -34.77
CA ALA A 21 17.16 1.39 -35.45
C ALA A 21 17.87 1.19 -36.80
N ILE A 22 18.82 0.25 -36.89
CA ILE A 22 19.50 -0.10 -38.14
C ILE A 22 18.51 -0.71 -39.14
N ILE A 23 17.66 -1.63 -38.69
CA ILE A 23 16.64 -2.27 -39.53
C ILE A 23 15.64 -1.22 -40.05
N ALA A 24 15.14 -0.35 -39.16
CA ALA A 24 14.21 0.72 -39.52
C ALA A 24 14.81 1.69 -40.54
N LYS A 25 16.08 2.10 -40.36
CA LYS A 25 16.82 2.93 -41.32
C LYS A 25 16.91 2.27 -42.70
N LYS A 26 17.14 0.96 -42.74
CA LYS A 26 17.31 0.21 -43.99
C LYS A 26 15.98 0.00 -44.74
N TRP A 27 14.87 -0.09 -44.00
CA TRP A 27 13.56 -0.43 -44.58
C TRP A 27 12.69 0.78 -44.91
N PHE A 28 12.82 1.92 -44.22
CA PHE A 28 11.81 2.98 -44.31
C PHE A 28 12.22 4.27 -45.05
N SER A 29 13.42 4.38 -45.65
CA SER A 29 13.85 5.58 -46.41
C SER A 29 13.51 6.91 -45.73
N ILE A 30 13.57 6.95 -44.39
CA ILE A 30 13.06 8.06 -43.59
C ILE A 30 14.05 9.22 -43.68
N ASP A 31 13.55 10.42 -43.95
CA ASP A 31 14.33 11.65 -43.86
C ASP A 31 15.06 11.73 -42.51
N LYS A 32 16.38 11.94 -42.57
CA LYS A 32 17.31 11.81 -41.44
C LYS A 32 16.89 12.62 -40.20
N SER A 33 16.16 13.73 -40.39
CA SER A 33 15.69 14.59 -39.31
C SER A 33 14.56 13.96 -38.50
N GLY A 34 13.54 13.38 -39.16
CA GLY A 34 12.39 12.78 -38.49
C GLY A 34 12.74 11.52 -37.69
N PHE A 35 13.64 10.69 -38.24
CA PHE A 35 14.08 9.46 -37.57
C PHE A 35 14.88 9.75 -36.29
N LEU A 36 15.77 10.75 -36.30
CA LEU A 36 16.54 11.16 -35.13
C LEU A 36 15.65 11.69 -34.00
N ILE A 37 14.63 12.47 -34.35
CA ILE A 37 13.64 13.00 -33.40
C ILE A 37 12.82 11.86 -32.79
N ALA A 38 12.35 10.91 -33.63
CA ALA A 38 11.63 9.73 -33.14
C ALA A 38 12.49 8.86 -32.22
N LEU A 39 13.76 8.66 -32.56
CA LEU A 39 14.70 7.88 -31.74
C LEU A 39 14.96 8.55 -30.37
N MET A 40 15.07 9.88 -30.33
CA MET A 40 15.22 10.63 -29.07
C MET A 40 13.94 10.65 -28.23
N LEU A 41 12.76 10.65 -28.86
CA LEU A 41 11.48 10.64 -28.15
C LEU A 41 11.04 9.24 -27.69
N THR A 42 11.58 8.17 -28.29
CA THR A 42 11.20 6.79 -27.98
C THR A 42 11.36 6.43 -26.49
N PRO A 43 12.48 6.75 -25.80
CA PRO A 43 12.62 6.46 -24.37
C PRO A 43 11.61 7.22 -23.52
N LEU A 44 11.28 8.45 -23.91
CA LEU A 44 10.31 9.30 -23.22
C LEU A 44 8.89 8.72 -23.35
N ILE A 45 8.52 8.30 -24.57
CA ILE A 45 7.23 7.66 -24.85
C ILE A 45 7.11 6.33 -24.08
N ILE A 46 8.16 5.52 -24.08
CA ILE A 46 8.20 4.26 -23.30
C ILE A 46 8.04 4.57 -21.81
N HIS A 47 8.73 5.58 -21.28
CA HIS A 47 8.58 5.99 -19.88
C HIS A 47 7.14 6.41 -19.56
N PHE A 48 6.49 7.20 -20.41
CA PHE A 48 5.10 7.62 -20.20
C PHE A 48 4.07 6.47 -20.32
N ILE A 49 4.35 5.47 -21.16
CA ILE A 49 3.52 4.24 -21.24
C ILE A 49 3.71 3.41 -19.97
N LEU A 50 4.95 3.19 -19.53
CA LEU A 50 5.26 2.39 -18.33
C LEU A 50 4.78 3.07 -17.04
N SER A 51 4.81 4.40 -16.96
CA SER A 51 4.28 5.15 -15.81
C SER A 51 2.75 5.24 -15.78
N GLY A 52 2.06 4.76 -16.83
CA GLY A 52 0.60 4.73 -16.90
C GLY A 52 -0.05 6.09 -17.14
N TYR A 53 0.73 7.10 -17.56
CA TYR A 53 0.24 8.45 -17.85
C TYR A 53 -0.44 8.54 -19.22
N LEU A 54 -0.02 7.70 -20.18
CA LEU A 54 -0.63 7.59 -21.51
C LEU A 54 -1.57 6.38 -21.57
N SER A 55 -2.88 6.65 -21.67
CA SER A 55 -3.92 5.62 -21.86
C SER A 55 -4.27 5.39 -23.34
N LYS A 56 -4.01 6.38 -24.20
CA LYS A 56 -4.38 6.35 -25.62
C LYS A 56 -3.39 7.17 -26.44
N ILE A 57 -2.96 6.62 -27.57
CA ILE A 57 -2.19 7.34 -28.60
C ILE A 57 -2.97 7.27 -29.90
N GLU A 58 -3.29 8.42 -30.48
CA GLU A 58 -3.95 8.55 -31.79
C GLU A 58 -3.08 9.38 -32.72
N GLY A 59 -2.76 8.84 -33.90
CA GLY A 59 -2.00 9.57 -34.92
C GLY A 59 -1.90 8.78 -36.22
N PHE A 60 -1.92 9.48 -37.36
CA PHE A 60 -1.79 8.89 -38.71
C PHE A 60 -2.75 7.72 -38.99
N GLY A 61 -3.98 7.76 -38.46
CA GLY A 61 -4.98 6.71 -38.64
C GLY A 61 -4.75 5.45 -37.80
N VAL A 62 -3.73 5.44 -36.94
CA VAL A 62 -3.47 4.36 -35.98
C VAL A 62 -3.94 4.81 -34.60
N VAL A 63 -4.82 4.01 -33.99
CA VAL A 63 -5.28 4.18 -32.60
C VAL A 63 -4.73 3.03 -31.79
N ALA A 64 -3.85 3.34 -30.84
CA ALA A 64 -3.33 2.38 -29.88
C ALA A 64 -3.88 2.70 -28.49
N GLU A 65 -4.78 1.86 -28.00
CA GLU A 65 -5.31 1.91 -26.64
C GLU A 65 -4.50 0.99 -25.74
N PHE A 66 -3.78 1.57 -24.78
CA PHE A 66 -2.96 0.82 -23.84
C PHE A 66 -3.82 0.48 -22.62
N ARG A 67 -4.37 -0.74 -22.60
CA ARG A 67 -5.16 -1.24 -21.47
C ARG A 67 -4.24 -1.29 -20.24
N LYS A 68 -4.55 -0.50 -19.20
CA LYS A 68 -3.84 -0.55 -17.90
C LYS A 68 -3.82 -2.00 -17.41
N VAL A 69 -2.66 -2.65 -17.51
CA VAL A 69 -2.48 -4.05 -17.07
C VAL A 69 -2.55 -4.15 -15.53
N SER A 70 -2.46 -3.03 -14.81
CA SER A 70 -2.56 -2.96 -13.35
C SER A 70 -3.99 -2.80 -12.80
N THR A 71 -5.02 -2.72 -13.64
CA THR A 71 -6.42 -2.55 -13.19
C THR A 71 -7.40 -3.21 -14.16
N GLN A 72 -7.29 -4.52 -14.36
CA GLN A 72 -8.52 -5.27 -14.60
C GLN A 72 -9.13 -5.54 -13.23
N PRO A 73 -10.28 -4.93 -12.87
CA PRO A 73 -11.10 -5.56 -11.85
C PRO A 73 -11.39 -6.96 -12.38
N VAL A 74 -10.87 -7.98 -11.69
CA VAL A 74 -11.42 -9.31 -11.84
C VAL A 74 -12.90 -9.10 -11.56
N GLU A 75 -13.75 -9.23 -12.58
CA GLU A 75 -15.17 -9.45 -12.35
C GLU A 75 -15.21 -10.76 -11.58
N VAL A 76 -15.22 -10.64 -10.25
CA VAL A 76 -15.55 -11.72 -9.36
C VAL A 76 -17.00 -11.99 -9.71
N THR A 77 -17.19 -12.91 -10.66
CA THR A 77 -18.46 -13.59 -10.87
C THR A 77 -18.87 -14.01 -9.47
N ALA A 78 -19.88 -13.33 -8.93
CA ALA A 78 -20.30 -13.50 -7.55
C ALA A 78 -20.79 -14.94 -7.44
N ILE A 79 -19.88 -15.83 -7.04
CA ILE A 79 -20.24 -17.09 -6.45
C ILE A 79 -20.90 -16.64 -5.16
N SER A 80 -22.23 -16.69 -5.15
CA SER A 80 -23.05 -16.57 -3.96
C SER A 80 -22.63 -17.70 -3.02
N SER A 81 -21.51 -17.50 -2.30
CA SER A 81 -21.14 -18.31 -1.17
C SER A 81 -21.85 -17.67 0.01
N GLU A 82 -22.86 -18.35 0.51
CA GLU A 82 -23.67 -18.00 1.68
C GLU A 82 -22.87 -17.89 2.99
N LYS A 83 -21.53 -18.00 2.91
CA LYS A 83 -20.61 -17.77 4.03
C LYS A 83 -20.00 -16.37 3.95
N PRO A 84 -20.05 -15.60 5.04
CA PRO A 84 -19.39 -14.30 5.09
C PRO A 84 -17.89 -14.49 4.83
N PRO A 85 -17.27 -13.66 3.97
CA PRO A 85 -15.83 -13.74 3.76
C PRO A 85 -15.12 -13.49 5.08
N GLU A 86 -14.20 -14.39 5.43
CA GLU A 86 -13.30 -14.24 6.57
C GLU A 86 -12.57 -12.90 6.43
N ALA A 87 -12.27 -12.22 7.54
CA ALA A 87 -11.70 -10.88 7.49
C ALA A 87 -10.32 -10.80 6.78
N ASP A 88 -9.66 -11.94 6.48
CA ASP A 88 -8.47 -12.00 5.62
C ASP A 88 -8.78 -11.68 4.13
N SER A 89 -10.04 -11.85 3.74
CA SER A 89 -10.57 -11.42 2.45
C SER A 89 -10.64 -9.90 2.31
N ALA A 90 -10.54 -9.14 3.41
CA ALA A 90 -10.66 -7.68 3.38
C ALA A 90 -9.58 -7.05 2.49
N LYS A 91 -8.38 -7.63 2.42
CA LYS A 91 -7.31 -7.22 1.49
C LYS A 91 -7.71 -7.41 0.03
N THR A 92 -8.41 -8.51 -0.27
CA THR A 92 -8.91 -8.79 -1.62
C THR A 92 -10.04 -7.84 -2.02
N TYR A 93 -10.87 -7.39 -1.07
CA TYR A 93 -11.98 -6.48 -1.31
C TYR A 93 -11.58 -5.00 -1.41
N LEU A 94 -10.61 -4.55 -0.60
CA LEU A 94 -10.18 -3.15 -0.55
C LEU A 94 -9.06 -2.81 -1.53
N GLY A 95 -8.45 -3.84 -2.14
CA GLY A 95 -7.46 -3.69 -3.21
C GLY A 95 -6.12 -4.31 -2.84
N ILE A 96 -5.45 -4.87 -3.85
CA ILE A 96 -4.11 -5.45 -3.71
C ILE A 96 -3.15 -4.35 -3.23
N GLY A 97 -2.61 -4.51 -2.02
CA GLY A 97 -1.72 -3.53 -1.38
C GLY A 97 -2.33 -2.77 -0.21
N SER A 98 -3.62 -2.93 0.09
CA SER A 98 -4.20 -2.32 1.29
C SER A 98 -3.70 -3.00 2.57
N GLY A 99 -2.96 -2.25 3.39
CA GLY A 99 -2.58 -2.61 4.75
C GLY A 99 -3.79 -2.46 5.67
N ILE A 100 -4.26 -3.60 6.18
CA ILE A 100 -5.38 -3.71 7.10
C ILE A 100 -4.87 -4.39 8.37
N ILE A 101 -5.12 -3.75 9.51
CA ILE A 101 -4.80 -4.33 10.81
C ILE A 101 -6.11 -4.62 11.52
N LYS A 102 -6.24 -5.84 12.05
CA LYS A 102 -7.41 -6.26 12.82
C LYS A 102 -7.11 -6.18 14.31
N LEU A 103 -8.05 -5.62 15.05
CA LEU A 103 -7.99 -5.51 16.50
C LEU A 103 -9.10 -6.34 17.14
N ASP A 104 -8.70 -7.37 17.90
CA ASP A 104 -9.61 -8.17 18.72
C ASP A 104 -9.73 -7.54 20.13
N PRO A 105 -10.94 -7.08 20.53
CA PRO A 105 -11.19 -6.41 21.81
C PRO A 105 -11.12 -7.34 23.02
N ARG A 106 -10.95 -8.66 22.86
CA ARG A 106 -10.83 -9.62 23.98
C ARG A 106 -9.54 -9.49 24.79
N LYS A 107 -8.54 -8.73 24.31
CA LYS A 107 -7.31 -8.47 25.06
C LYS A 107 -7.62 -7.52 26.22
N LYS A 108 -8.04 -8.11 27.34
CA LYS A 108 -8.46 -7.41 28.57
C LYS A 108 -7.42 -6.47 29.18
N GLU A 109 -6.14 -6.65 28.87
CA GLU A 109 -5.08 -5.76 29.36
C GLU A 109 -4.29 -5.20 28.19
N LEU A 110 -4.31 -3.87 28.07
CA LEU A 110 -3.48 -3.14 27.15
C LEU A 110 -2.01 -3.22 27.59
N LYS A 111 -1.30 -4.22 27.09
CA LYS A 111 0.15 -4.34 27.33
C LYS A 111 0.90 -3.31 26.47
N PRO A 112 1.82 -2.52 27.03
CA PRO A 112 2.59 -1.54 26.24
C PRO A 112 3.33 -2.16 25.05
N ASP A 113 3.82 -3.40 25.20
CA ASP A 113 4.44 -4.16 24.11
C ASP A 113 3.50 -4.44 22.95
N TYR A 114 2.22 -4.68 23.24
CA TYR A 114 1.22 -4.87 22.20
C TYR A 114 0.95 -3.56 21.45
N VAL A 115 0.88 -2.44 22.16
CA VAL A 115 0.70 -1.11 21.54
C VAL A 115 1.86 -0.77 20.62
N ILE A 116 3.09 -0.93 21.09
CA ILE A 116 4.29 -0.69 20.28
C ILE A 116 4.28 -1.58 19.03
N LYS A 117 3.91 -2.86 19.17
CA LYS A 117 3.83 -3.79 18.04
C LYS A 117 2.81 -3.33 16.99
N VAL A 118 1.61 -2.91 17.41
CA VAL A 118 0.58 -2.41 16.50
C VAL A 118 1.02 -1.10 15.87
N ALA A 119 1.56 -0.17 16.66
CA ALA A 119 2.07 1.11 16.18
C ALA A 119 3.17 0.92 15.12
N TYR A 120 4.09 -0.02 15.33
CA TYR A 120 5.14 -0.33 14.37
C TYR A 120 4.60 -0.89 13.05
N GLN A 121 3.58 -1.76 13.12
CA GLN A 121 2.91 -2.28 11.92
C GLN A 121 2.20 -1.16 11.13
N ILE A 122 1.53 -0.24 11.82
CA ILE A 122 0.89 0.93 11.21
C ILE A 122 1.96 1.83 10.60
N TYR A 123 3.01 2.17 11.36
CA TYR A 123 4.11 3.03 10.94
C TYR A 123 4.78 2.53 9.65
N LEU A 124 5.19 1.27 9.61
CA LEU A 124 5.79 0.67 8.40
C LEU A 124 4.82 0.68 7.22
N SER A 125 3.54 0.35 7.46
CA SER A 125 2.53 0.31 6.41
C SER A 125 2.21 1.72 5.87
N LEU A 126 2.26 2.75 6.72
CA LEU A 126 2.12 4.16 6.33
C LEU A 126 3.31 4.63 5.50
N LEU A 127 4.54 4.31 5.91
CA LEU A 127 5.75 4.65 5.15
C LEU A 127 5.77 4.03 3.75
N GLN A 128 5.20 2.82 3.61
CA GLN A 128 5.07 2.14 2.32
C GLN A 128 3.91 2.67 1.46
N GLY A 129 3.06 3.55 2.00
CA GLY A 129 1.86 4.04 1.31
C GLY A 129 0.75 3.00 1.18
N HIS A 130 0.82 1.92 1.95
CA HIS A 130 -0.09 0.78 1.86
C HIS A 130 -1.20 0.83 2.91
N PHE A 131 -0.96 1.45 4.07
CA PHE A 131 -1.94 1.49 5.15
C PHE A 131 -3.21 2.24 4.74
N GLN A 132 -4.37 1.62 4.94
CA GLN A 132 -5.67 2.23 4.64
C GLN A 132 -6.55 2.30 5.89
N PHE A 133 -6.67 1.20 6.63
CA PHE A 133 -7.60 1.13 7.75
C PHE A 133 -7.08 0.28 8.91
N LEU A 134 -7.42 0.70 10.13
CA LEU A 134 -7.48 -0.16 11.30
C LEU A 134 -8.93 -0.63 11.47
N ILE A 135 -9.16 -1.95 11.46
CA ILE A 135 -10.49 -2.54 11.60
C ILE A 135 -10.63 -3.15 12.99
N ILE A 136 -11.71 -2.79 13.67
CA ILE A 136 -12.09 -3.44 14.94
C ILE A 136 -13.05 -4.57 14.60
N VAL A 137 -12.72 -5.77 15.07
CA VAL A 137 -13.56 -6.95 14.89
C VAL A 137 -14.07 -7.45 16.23
N ASP A 138 -15.15 -8.23 16.23
CA ASP A 138 -15.61 -8.95 17.41
C ASP A 138 -15.02 -10.36 17.49
N GLU A 139 -15.56 -11.12 18.44
CA GLU A 139 -15.22 -12.50 18.74
C GLU A 139 -15.42 -13.49 17.59
N SER A 140 -16.26 -13.13 16.62
CA SER A 140 -16.65 -13.91 15.46
C SER A 140 -16.09 -13.32 14.16
N ASP A 141 -15.01 -12.53 14.25
CA ASP A 141 -14.40 -11.80 13.13
C ASP A 141 -15.36 -10.82 12.43
N ARG A 142 -16.40 -10.36 13.14
CA ARG A 142 -17.35 -9.42 12.59
C ARG A 142 -16.85 -7.99 12.76
N VAL A 143 -16.94 -7.18 11.72
CA VAL A 143 -16.51 -5.78 11.79
C VAL A 143 -17.45 -4.96 12.69
N LEU A 144 -16.89 -4.33 13.72
CA LEU A 144 -17.58 -3.40 14.62
C LEU A 144 -17.40 -1.94 14.21
N GLY A 145 -16.27 -1.62 13.58
CA GLY A 145 -15.93 -0.26 13.16
C GLY A 145 -14.55 -0.21 12.52
N TYR A 146 -14.20 0.96 11.98
CA TYR A 146 -12.90 1.17 11.35
C TYR A 146 -12.39 2.60 11.58
N PHE A 147 -11.08 2.76 11.39
CA PHE A 147 -10.39 4.06 11.40
C PHE A 147 -9.51 4.17 10.15
N GLU A 148 -9.68 5.25 9.40
CA GLU A 148 -8.84 5.62 8.26
C GLU A 148 -7.41 6.00 8.66
N LYS A 149 -6.50 5.91 7.69
CA LYS A 149 -5.06 6.18 7.82
C LYS A 149 -4.74 7.57 8.37
N GLU A 150 -5.55 8.59 8.07
CA GLU A 150 -5.34 9.97 8.49
C GLU A 150 -5.32 10.11 10.02
N PHE A 151 -6.07 9.24 10.72
CA PHE A 151 -6.11 9.21 12.17
C PHE A 151 -4.78 8.80 12.80
N PHE A 152 -3.89 8.18 12.02
CA PHE A 152 -2.63 7.60 12.49
C PHE A 152 -1.38 8.34 11.96
N PHE A 153 -1.54 9.51 11.33
CA PHE A 153 -0.40 10.31 10.89
C PHE A 153 0.43 10.88 12.05
N ASP A 154 -0.12 10.95 13.25
CA ASP A 154 0.61 11.29 14.47
C ASP A 154 1.71 10.26 14.80
N ILE A 155 1.48 8.98 14.51
CA ILE A 155 2.47 7.89 14.70
C ILE A 155 3.74 8.16 13.89
N LEU A 156 3.65 8.79 12.72
CA LEU A 156 4.81 9.10 11.89
C LEU A 156 5.78 10.10 12.54
N ARG A 157 5.33 10.83 13.58
CA ARG A 157 6.16 11.74 14.37
C ARG A 157 6.97 11.03 15.45
N ILE A 158 6.65 9.76 15.73
CA ILE A 158 7.33 8.94 16.73
C ILE A 158 8.42 8.15 16.03
N GLU A 159 9.67 8.27 16.50
CA GLU A 159 10.81 7.53 15.96
C GLU A 159 10.78 6.06 16.42
N LEU A 160 9.85 5.28 15.89
CA LEU A 160 9.70 3.87 16.24
C LEU A 160 10.81 2.99 15.67
N GLU A 161 11.48 3.42 14.61
CA GLU A 161 12.62 2.73 14.00
C GLU A 161 13.90 3.54 14.11
N GLN A 162 14.92 2.98 14.77
CA GLN A 162 16.28 3.50 14.75
C GLN A 162 17.24 2.38 14.37
N THR A 163 17.73 2.43 13.14
CA THR A 163 18.82 1.54 12.70
C THR A 163 20.11 2.01 13.37
N ILE A 164 20.55 1.32 14.42
CA ILE A 164 21.90 1.56 14.96
C ILE A 164 22.89 1.01 13.93
N ARG A 165 23.56 1.90 13.19
CA ARG A 165 24.71 1.53 12.37
C ARG A 165 25.97 1.52 13.25
N GLY A 166 26.59 0.35 13.43
CA GLY A 166 27.86 0.19 14.15
C GLY A 166 27.85 -0.90 15.22
N GLU A 167 28.92 -0.98 16.02
CA GLU A 167 29.02 -1.89 17.16
C GLU A 167 27.92 -1.58 18.19
N VAL A 168 27.26 -2.64 18.66
CA VAL A 168 26.23 -2.55 19.70
C VAL A 168 26.91 -2.08 20.99
N PRO A 169 26.58 -0.89 21.52
CA PRO A 169 27.24 -0.38 22.72
C PRO A 169 26.94 -1.29 23.92
N VAL A 170 27.89 -1.40 24.85
CA VAL A 170 27.80 -2.26 26.06
C VAL A 170 26.54 -1.99 26.89
N ASP A 171 25.97 -0.78 26.80
CA ASP A 171 24.75 -0.35 27.52
C ASP A 171 23.47 -0.45 26.66
N TYR A 172 23.44 -1.34 25.67
CA TYR A 172 22.33 -1.45 24.71
C TYR A 172 21.00 -1.80 25.39
N GLU A 173 20.99 -2.74 26.33
CA GLU A 173 19.76 -3.18 27.01
C GLU A 173 19.13 -2.06 27.85
N LYS A 174 19.94 -1.30 28.60
CA LYS A 174 19.44 -0.15 29.37
C LYS A 174 18.88 0.93 28.44
N LYS A 175 19.59 1.27 27.36
CA LYS A 175 19.11 2.21 26.33
C LYS A 175 17.87 1.72 25.59
N LYS A 176 17.69 0.40 25.47
CA LYS A 176 16.50 -0.22 24.86
C LYS A 176 15.29 -0.08 25.76
N GLU A 177 15.42 -0.32 27.06
CA GLU A 177 14.35 -0.09 28.03
C GLU A 177 13.98 1.41 28.14
N GLU A 178 14.97 2.31 28.20
CA GLU A 178 14.71 3.76 28.19
C GLU A 178 14.00 4.23 26.91
N ARG A 179 14.35 3.65 25.75
CA ARG A 179 13.65 3.92 24.48
C ARG A 179 12.24 3.39 24.49
N LYS A 180 12.05 2.15 24.93
CA LYS A 180 10.74 1.53 25.07
C LYS A 180 9.84 2.41 25.93
N LYS A 181 10.31 2.86 27.09
CA LYS A 181 9.58 3.77 27.97
C LYS A 181 9.18 5.07 27.26
N ARG A 182 10.11 5.73 26.55
CA ARG A 182 9.82 6.93 25.76
C ARG A 182 8.78 6.69 24.65
N HIS A 183 8.87 5.56 23.94
CA HIS A 183 7.88 5.22 22.92
C HIS A 183 6.50 5.03 23.53
N VAL A 184 6.40 4.36 24.68
CA VAL A 184 5.12 4.21 25.39
C VAL A 184 4.55 5.57 25.79
N GLU A 185 5.36 6.44 26.39
CA GLU A 185 4.95 7.80 26.80
C GLU A 185 4.46 8.64 25.60
N GLN A 186 5.12 8.52 24.44
CA GLN A 186 4.69 9.20 23.21
C GLN A 186 3.42 8.58 22.63
N LEU A 187 3.31 7.25 22.61
CA LEU A 187 2.14 6.55 22.10
C LEU A 187 0.90 6.82 22.94
N GLN A 188 1.02 7.01 24.26
CA GLN A 188 -0.06 7.41 25.15
C GLN A 188 -0.72 8.75 24.76
N GLN A 189 -0.04 9.58 23.98
CA GLN A 189 -0.57 10.87 23.49
C GLN A 189 -1.23 10.75 22.10
N THR A 190 -1.27 9.55 21.52
CA THR A 190 -1.81 9.30 20.17
C THR A 190 -3.23 8.76 20.22
N GLY A 191 -3.98 8.97 19.15
CA GLY A 191 -5.31 8.38 18.99
C GLY A 191 -5.29 6.84 18.98
N LEU A 192 -4.16 6.22 18.61
CA LEU A 192 -4.00 4.77 18.64
C LEU A 192 -4.13 4.21 20.06
N TRP A 193 -3.56 4.88 21.07
CA TRP A 193 -3.61 4.38 22.45
C TRP A 193 -5.06 4.33 22.94
N ASP A 194 -5.79 5.42 22.74
CA ASP A 194 -7.22 5.52 23.05
C ASP A 194 -8.05 4.42 22.40
N ILE A 195 -7.77 4.10 21.14
CA ILE A 195 -8.45 3.01 20.40
C ILE A 195 -8.12 1.66 20.99
N LEU A 196 -6.86 1.41 21.36
CA LEU A 196 -6.46 0.10 21.89
C LEU A 196 -6.91 -0.11 23.36
N GLU A 197 -7.10 0.97 24.12
CA GLU A 197 -7.61 0.92 25.50
C GLU A 197 -9.09 0.55 25.55
N ASP A 198 -9.91 1.14 24.67
CA ASP A 198 -11.33 0.79 24.53
C ASP A 198 -11.73 0.63 23.06
N PRO A 199 -11.37 -0.49 22.42
CA PRO A 199 -11.67 -0.69 21.00
C PRO A 199 -13.17 -0.62 20.72
N LYS A 200 -14.00 -1.25 21.56
CA LYS A 200 -15.44 -1.31 21.34
C LYS A 200 -16.11 0.05 21.50
N GLY A 201 -15.78 0.79 22.57
CA GLY A 201 -16.35 2.14 22.76
C GLY A 201 -15.86 3.12 21.71
N ARG A 202 -14.58 3.05 21.31
CA ARG A 202 -14.04 3.92 20.26
C ARG A 202 -14.57 3.57 18.86
N ALA A 203 -14.88 2.30 18.57
CA ALA A 203 -15.59 1.93 17.34
C ALA A 203 -16.93 2.68 17.19
N ALA A 204 -17.63 2.94 18.30
CA ALA A 204 -18.89 3.67 18.29
C ALA A 204 -18.72 5.20 18.16
N TRP A 205 -17.55 5.74 18.47
CA TRP A 205 -17.25 7.19 18.47
C TRP A 205 -16.49 7.67 17.22
N GLY A 206 -15.83 6.77 16.49
CA GLY A 206 -15.07 7.11 15.30
C GLY A 206 -15.92 7.84 14.27
N ILE A 207 -15.34 8.86 13.61
CA ILE A 207 -15.97 9.72 12.60
C ILE A 207 -16.39 8.94 11.31
N GLN A 208 -16.21 7.62 11.28
CA GLN A 208 -16.59 6.73 10.19
C GLN A 208 -17.75 5.85 10.62
N LYS A 209 -18.85 5.93 9.85
CA LYS A 209 -20.17 5.32 10.11
C LYS A 209 -20.07 4.01 10.90
N ALA A 210 -20.62 4.01 12.11
CA ALA A 210 -20.82 2.80 12.88
C ALA A 210 -21.47 1.75 11.98
N ILE A 211 -20.78 0.62 11.81
CA ILE A 211 -21.31 -0.53 11.10
C ILE A 211 -22.42 -1.07 12.01
N LEU A 212 -23.65 -1.08 11.50
CA LEU A 212 -24.81 -1.40 12.33
C LEU A 212 -24.70 -2.85 12.82
N PRO A 213 -25.31 -3.17 13.99
CA PRO A 213 -25.36 -4.53 14.53
C PRO A 213 -26.03 -5.57 13.63
N GLU A 214 -26.60 -5.19 12.50
CA GLU A 214 -27.15 -6.04 11.44
C GLU A 214 -26.30 -6.10 10.16
N THR A 215 -25.33 -5.19 10.00
CA THR A 215 -24.51 -5.11 8.79
C THR A 215 -23.56 -6.30 8.67
N THR A 216 -23.50 -6.88 7.47
CA THR A 216 -22.59 -7.99 7.15
C THR A 216 -21.16 -7.50 6.90
N ASN A 217 -20.17 -8.38 7.03
CA ASN A 217 -18.76 -8.02 6.74
C ASN A 217 -18.55 -7.51 5.30
N VAL A 218 -19.29 -8.06 4.32
CA VAL A 218 -19.19 -7.61 2.92
C VAL A 218 -19.68 -6.17 2.78
N GLU A 219 -20.80 -5.86 3.41
CA GLU A 219 -21.41 -4.53 3.36
C GLU A 219 -20.56 -3.50 4.12
N ALA A 220 -20.00 -3.88 5.27
CA ALA A 220 -19.00 -3.09 5.98
C ALA A 220 -17.81 -2.73 5.08
N LEU A 221 -17.21 -3.72 4.39
CA LEU A 221 -16.09 -3.49 3.48
C LEU A 221 -16.47 -2.63 2.28
N LYS A 222 -17.71 -2.72 1.79
CA LYS A 222 -18.22 -1.86 0.72
C LYS A 222 -18.32 -0.39 1.17
N ILE A 223 -18.88 -0.15 2.36
CA ILE A 223 -18.94 1.18 2.97
C ILE A 223 -17.53 1.77 3.11
N MET A 224 -16.58 0.98 3.61
CA MET A 224 -15.18 1.40 3.74
C MET A 224 -14.55 1.78 2.40
N ARG A 225 -14.82 1.01 1.34
CA ARG A 225 -14.29 1.29 0.00
C ARG A 225 -14.85 2.58 -0.58
N GLU A 226 -16.15 2.84 -0.40
CA GLU A 226 -16.82 4.06 -0.89
C GLU A 226 -16.28 5.33 -0.22
N HIS A 227 -15.77 5.23 1.01
CA HIS A 227 -15.16 6.35 1.72
C HIS A 227 -13.71 6.68 1.28
N ASN A 228 -13.04 5.77 0.57
CA ASN A 228 -11.63 5.92 0.17
C ASN A 228 -11.45 6.31 -1.31
N LEU A 229 -12.55 6.57 -2.04
CA LEU A 229 -12.58 7.03 -3.43
C LEU A 229 -12.96 8.52 -3.48
#